data_AF-A0A7K3Y3R7-F1
#
_entry.id   AF-A0A7K3Y3R7-F1
#
_cell.length_a   1.000
_cell.length_b   1.000
_cell.length_c   1.000
_cell.angle_alpha   90.00
_cell.angle_beta   90.00
_cell.angle_gamma   90.00
#
_symmetry.space_group_name_H-M   'P 1'
#
loop_
_entity.id
_entity.type
_entity.pdbx_description
1 polymer ?
#
loop_
_entity_poly.entity_id
_entity_poly.type
_entity_poly.pdbx_seq_one_letter_code
_entity_poly.pdbx_strand_id
1 'polypeptide(L)'
;VAASVQYNLARGIAAMAVRAAGERGIPRVALSGGVAYNRAIRETIIGEVRAAGLEVVMNREYPLGDGCISFGQVVWGGSVE
;
A
#
# COMPACT_ATOMS: atom_id res chain seq x y z
N VAL A 1 -19.81 -7.01 11.92
CA VAL A 1 -19.43 -7.67 10.65
C VAL A 1 -18.61 -6.74 9.74
N ALA A 2 -19.11 -5.57 9.31
CA ALA A 2 -18.35 -4.69 8.40
C ALA A 2 -16.97 -4.27 8.92
N ALA A 3 -16.89 -3.74 10.14
CA ALA A 3 -15.61 -3.32 10.75
C ALA A 3 -14.63 -4.48 10.91
N SER A 4 -15.11 -5.64 11.35
CA SER A 4 -14.27 -6.84 11.52
C SER A 4 -13.76 -7.37 10.18
N VAL A 5 -14.56 -7.29 9.11
CA VAL A 5 -14.12 -7.67 7.76
C VAL A 5 -13.04 -6.71 7.26
N GLN A 6 -13.26 -5.39 7.36
CA GLN A 6 -12.27 -4.39 6.96
C GLN A 6 -10.93 -4.58 7.69
N TYR A 7 -10.97 -4.77 9.01
CA TYR A 7 -9.79 -4.96 9.84
C TYR A 7 -9.02 -6.24 9.47
N ASN A 8 -9.70 -7.38 9.40
CA ASN A 8 -9.02 -8.65 9.12
C ASN A 8 -8.52 -8.74 7.67
N LEU A 9 -9.25 -8.18 6.71
CA LEU A 9 -8.79 -8.08 5.32
C LEU A 9 -7.53 -7.22 5.24
N ALA A 10 -7.51 -6.06 5.89
CA ALA A 10 -6.37 -5.16 5.92
C ALA A 10 -5.12 -5.83 6.53
N ARG A 11 -5.27 -6.53 7.66
CA ARG A 11 -4.17 -7.30 8.26
C ARG A 11 -3.66 -8.41 7.35
N GLY A 12 -4.56 -9.15 6.71
CA GLY A 12 -4.18 -10.23 5.80
C GLY A 12 -3.36 -9.72 4.62
N ILE A 13 -3.78 -8.63 4.00
CA ILE A 13 -3.04 -7.97 2.90
C ILE A 13 -1.68 -7.46 3.38
N ALA A 14 -1.63 -6.81 4.55
CA ALA A 14 -0.38 -6.31 5.11
C ALA A 14 0.61 -7.44 5.40
N ALA A 15 0.15 -8.56 5.98
CA ALA A 15 0.99 -9.72 6.24
C ALA A 15 1.59 -10.32 4.97
N MET A 16 0.81 -10.36 3.87
CA MET A 16 1.31 -10.80 2.56
C MET A 16 2.42 -9.87 2.04
N ALA A 17 2.23 -8.55 2.15
CA ALA A 17 3.21 -7.56 1.73
C ALA A 17 4.49 -7.62 2.57
N VAL A 18 4.37 -7.71 3.91
CA VAL A 18 5.50 -7.85 4.84
C VAL A 18 6.32 -9.10 4.51
N ARG A 19 5.66 -10.24 4.31
CA ARG A 19 6.35 -11.48 3.95
C ARG A 19 7.11 -11.34 2.64
N ALA A 20 6.45 -10.83 1.59
CA ALA A 20 7.08 -10.65 0.28
C ALA A 20 8.26 -9.67 0.32
N ALA A 21 8.16 -8.61 1.13
CA ALA A 21 9.24 -7.65 1.34
C ALA A 21 10.43 -8.31 2.06
N GLY A 22 10.17 -9.07 3.12
CA GLY A 22 11.20 -9.81 3.88
C GLY A 22 11.92 -10.86 3.03
N GLU A 23 11.18 -11.66 2.26
CA GLU A 23 11.75 -12.69 1.36
C GLU A 23 12.67 -12.09 0.28
N ARG A 24 12.45 -10.83 -0.10
CA ARG A 24 13.20 -10.14 -1.17
C ARG A 24 14.20 -9.11 -0.66
N GLY A 25 14.31 -8.92 0.66
CA GLY A 25 15.16 -7.88 1.25
C GLY A 25 14.74 -6.46 0.86
N ILE A 26 13.47 -6.22 0.54
CA ILE A 26 12.95 -4.90 0.14
C ILE A 26 12.52 -4.16 1.40
N PRO A 27 13.10 -2.99 1.74
CA PRO A 27 12.80 -2.29 2.99
C PRO A 27 11.51 -1.46 2.95
N ARG A 28 10.81 -1.42 1.80
CA ARG A 28 9.67 -0.52 1.56
C ARG A 28 8.45 -1.26 1.03
N VAL A 29 7.27 -0.81 1.45
CA VAL A 29 5.98 -1.24 0.91
C VAL A 29 5.20 -0.01 0.45
N ALA A 30 4.77 -0.01 -0.81
CA ALA A 30 3.90 1.04 -1.32
C ALA A 30 2.43 0.67 -1.13
N LEU A 31 1.60 1.63 -0.68
CA LEU A 31 0.15 1.50 -0.59
C LEU A 31 -0.52 2.53 -1.51
N SER A 32 -1.31 2.05 -2.46
CA SER A 32 -2.03 2.84 -3.46
C SER A 32 -3.36 2.15 -3.82
N GLY A 33 -4.11 2.71 -4.76
CA GLY A 33 -5.42 2.24 -5.20
C GLY A 33 -6.58 2.87 -4.43
N GLY A 34 -7.77 2.92 -5.05
CA GLY A 34 -8.93 3.63 -4.49
C GLY A 34 -9.40 3.14 -3.10
N VAL A 35 -9.15 1.87 -2.77
CA VAL A 35 -9.49 1.33 -1.43
C VAL A 35 -8.66 1.98 -0.31
N ALA A 36 -7.48 2.52 -0.62
CA ALA A 36 -6.64 3.22 0.36
C ALA A 36 -7.25 4.55 0.85
N TYR A 37 -8.34 5.05 0.24
CA TYR A 37 -9.15 6.12 0.84
C TYR A 37 -9.89 5.69 2.10
N ASN A 38 -10.19 4.40 2.24
CA ASN A 38 -10.81 3.88 3.46
C ASN A 38 -9.79 3.95 4.61
N ARG A 39 -10.01 4.90 5.51
CA ARG A 39 -9.11 5.15 6.66
C ARG A 39 -8.90 3.91 7.52
N ALA A 40 -9.94 3.11 7.78
CA ALA A 40 -9.81 1.93 8.63
C ALA A 40 -8.89 0.87 8.01
N ILE A 41 -9.04 0.62 6.70
CA ILE A 41 -8.16 -0.29 5.97
C ILE A 41 -6.75 0.28 5.88
N ARG A 42 -6.60 1.55 5.46
CA ARG A 42 -5.31 2.20 5.27
C ARG A 42 -4.47 2.22 6.55
N GLU A 43 -5.02 2.72 7.65
CA GLU A 43 -4.27 2.83 8.90
C GLU A 43 -3.92 1.46 9.49
N THR A 44 -4.78 0.45 9.29
CA THR A 44 -4.46 -0.93 9.68
C THR A 44 -3.27 -1.47 8.88
N ILE A 45 -3.27 -1.31 7.55
CA ILE A 45 -2.13 -1.75 6.72
C ILE A 45 -0.85 -1.01 7.11
N ILE A 46 -0.91 0.33 7.26
CA ILE A 46 0.25 1.14 7.65
C ILE A 46 0.81 0.68 9.00
N GLY A 47 -0.05 0.42 9.98
CA GLY A 47 0.36 -0.03 11.30
C GLY A 47 1.10 -1.37 11.26
N GLU A 48 0.54 -2.36 10.58
CA GLU A 48 1.14 -3.70 10.44
C GLU A 48 2.49 -3.66 9.72
N VAL A 49 2.60 -2.88 8.63
CA VAL A 49 3.86 -2.74 7.88
C VAL A 49 4.94 -2.04 8.71
N ARG A 50 4.58 -0.96 9.43
CA ARG A 50 5.53 -0.26 10.32
C ARG A 50 5.95 -1.13 11.51
N ALA A 51 5.04 -1.92 12.07
CA ALA A 51 5.34 -2.86 13.13
C ALA A 51 6.35 -3.94 12.71
N ALA A 52 6.37 -4.29 11.42
CA ALA A 52 7.37 -5.17 10.81
C ALA A 52 8.71 -4.46 10.49
N GLY A 53 8.86 -3.17 10.84
CA GLY A 53 10.09 -2.40 10.61
C GLY A 53 10.28 -1.92 9.16
N LEU A 54 9.25 -2.00 8.33
CA LEU A 54 9.30 -1.57 6.93
C LEU A 54 8.82 -0.13 6.77
N GLU A 55 9.37 0.57 5.77
CA GLU A 55 8.93 1.91 5.38
C GLU A 55 7.65 1.82 4.53
N VAL A 56 6.66 2.67 4.83
CA VAL A 56 5.45 2.77 4.00
C VAL A 56 5.54 3.98 3.08
N VAL A 57 5.32 3.76 1.79
CA VAL A 57 5.26 4.82 0.78
C VAL A 57 3.82 4.97 0.27
N MET A 58 3.33 6.21 0.18
CA MET A 58 2.00 6.52 -0.39
C MET A 58 2.06 7.81 -1.20
N ASN A 59 1.08 8.00 -2.08
CA ASN A 59 0.95 9.23 -2.86
C ASN A 59 0.66 10.40 -1.91
N ARG A 60 1.55 11.41 -1.90
CA ARG A 60 1.38 12.63 -1.08
C ARG A 60 0.57 13.71 -1.80
N GLU A 61 0.86 13.90 -3.08
CA GLU A 61 0.36 15.04 -3.89
C GLU A 61 -0.69 14.62 -4.93
N TYR A 62 -0.78 13.32 -5.22
CA TYR A 62 -1.71 12.77 -6.19
C TYR A 62 -2.79 11.93 -5.51
N PRO A 63 -4.00 11.84 -6.11
CA PRO A 63 -5.04 10.91 -5.67
C PRO A 63 -4.53 9.49 -5.47
N LEU A 64 -5.14 8.70 -4.59
CA LEU A 64 -4.79 7.29 -4.39
C LEU A 64 -5.45 6.37 -5.44
N GLY A 65 -6.56 6.81 -6.04
CA GLY A 65 -7.32 6.05 -7.03
C GLY A 65 -7.01 6.44 -8.47
N ASP A 66 -7.93 6.11 -9.38
CA ASP A 66 -7.71 6.19 -10.84
C ASP A 66 -7.33 7.59 -11.36
N GLY A 67 -7.64 8.64 -10.61
CA GLY A 67 -7.22 10.01 -10.92
C GLY A 67 -5.70 10.24 -10.99
N CYS A 68 -4.86 9.30 -10.52
CA CYS A 68 -3.40 9.37 -10.63
C CYS A 68 -2.79 8.30 -11.56
N ILE A 69 -3.59 7.45 -12.19
CA ILE A 69 -3.07 6.29 -12.94
C ILE A 69 -2.25 6.75 -14.16
N SER A 70 -2.72 7.76 -14.88
CA SER A 70 -2.01 8.31 -16.05
C SER A 70 -0.62 8.83 -15.68
N PHE A 71 -0.44 9.41 -14.50
CA PHE A 71 0.86 9.85 -14.01
C PHE A 71 1.81 8.66 -13.82
N GLY A 72 1.37 7.61 -13.12
CA GLY A 72 2.17 6.40 -12.92
C GLY A 72 2.54 5.71 -14.24
N GLN A 73 1.62 5.69 -15.21
CA GLN A 73 1.85 5.14 -16.54
C GLN A 73 2.93 5.91 -17.32
N VAL A 74 2.89 7.24 -17.29
CA VAL A 74 3.91 8.07 -17.97
C VAL A 74 5.27 7.93 -17.29
N VAL A 75 5.32 7.93 -15.96
CA VAL A 75 6.58 7.71 -15.22
C VAL A 75 7.17 6.34 -15.54
N TRP A 76 6.34 5.28 -15.58
CA TRP A 76 6.79 3.92 -15.90
C TRP A 76 7.17 3.73 -17.38
N GLY A 77 6.38 4.25 -18.31
CA GLY A 77 6.69 4.17 -19.74
C GLY A 77 7.92 5.00 -20.13
N GLY A 78 8.22 6.06 -19.37
CA GLY A 78 9.40 6.91 -19.55
C GLY A 78 10.62 6.49 -18.72
N SER A 79 10.48 5.58 -17.76
CA SER A 79 11.63 5.00 -17.07
C SER A 79 12.35 4.07 -18.04
N VAL A 80 13.54 4.48 -18.45
CA VAL A 80 14.45 3.66 -19.26
C VAL A 80 14.89 2.49 -18.38
N GLU A 81 14.74 1.27 -18.87
CA GLU A 81 15.49 0.12 -18.34
C GLU A 81 16.94 0.21 -18.83
#